data_AF-X1LYJ7-F1
#
_entry.id   AF-X1LYJ7-F1
#
_cell.length_a   1.000
_cell.length_b   1.000
_cell.length_c   1.000
_cell.angle_alpha   90.00
_cell.angle_beta   90.00
_cell.angle_gamma   90.00
#
_symmetry.space_group_name_H-M   'P 1'
#
loop_
_entity.id
_entity.type
_entity.pdbx_description
1 polymer ?
#
loop_
_entity_poly.entity_id
_entity_poly.type
_entity_poly.pdbx_seq_one_letter_code
_entity_poly.pdbx_strand_id
1 'polypeptide(L)'
;MPKTPIKFGTDGWRGIIAEDFTFDNVRICAQGVADYVKQNGLSERGLVIGYDTRFASEDFAAAAAEVVAGNNIKVHLCLKPTPTPVVSFTVPATKAAGAIIITASHNPGSWNGFKYKSQEGTSAPNEIISQIEKNIYQLTTDSYQLSVKRLALDKALKKELIDYLDPSPPYFRHLAKLIDVEELRKQKLKVIVDPMYGAGSG
;
A
#
# COMPACT_ATOMS: atom_id res chain seq x y z
N MET A 1 -11.91 -13.27 -15.07
CA MET A 1 -11.90 -13.69 -13.65
C MET A 1 -10.48 -14.10 -13.28
N PRO A 2 -10.02 -13.85 -12.04
CA PRO A 2 -8.77 -14.40 -11.56
C PRO A 2 -8.79 -15.93 -11.74
N LYS A 3 -7.73 -16.53 -12.31
CA LYS A 3 -7.62 -18.00 -12.36
C LYS A 3 -7.50 -18.60 -10.95
N THR A 4 -6.94 -17.85 -10.01
CA THR A 4 -6.73 -18.22 -8.60
C THR A 4 -7.52 -17.25 -7.71
N PRO A 5 -8.31 -17.74 -6.73
CA PRO A 5 -9.01 -16.86 -5.78
C PRO A 5 -8.05 -15.91 -5.06
N ILE A 6 -8.39 -14.62 -5.02
CA ILE A 6 -7.66 -13.64 -4.22
C ILE A 6 -7.97 -13.93 -2.76
N LYS A 7 -6.95 -14.37 -2.01
CA LYS A 7 -7.04 -14.67 -0.58
C LYS A 7 -5.92 -13.95 0.15
N PHE A 8 -6.30 -13.20 1.17
CA PHE A 8 -5.39 -12.50 2.05
C PHE A 8 -4.90 -13.48 3.12
N GLY A 9 -3.59 -13.73 3.14
CA GLY A 9 -2.94 -14.40 4.26
C GLY A 9 -2.74 -13.44 5.43
N THR A 10 -1.89 -13.84 6.38
CA THR A 10 -1.57 -13.07 7.60
C THR A 10 -1.09 -11.63 7.34
N ASP A 11 -0.51 -11.36 6.17
CA ASP A 11 0.00 -10.03 5.81
C ASP A 11 -0.21 -9.76 4.31
N GLY A 12 -1.47 -9.91 3.88
CA GLY A 12 -1.91 -9.55 2.52
C GLY A 12 -2.01 -10.73 1.54
N TRP A 13 -2.36 -10.40 0.31
CA TRP A 13 -2.39 -11.33 -0.83
C TRP A 13 -1.03 -11.31 -1.57
N ARG A 14 -0.56 -12.45 -2.04
CA ARG A 14 0.65 -12.58 -2.87
C ARG A 14 0.34 -13.42 -4.11
N GLY A 15 0.99 -13.10 -5.22
CA GLY A 15 0.85 -13.83 -6.47
C GLY A 15 2.07 -13.69 -7.38
N ILE A 16 2.17 -14.57 -8.36
CA ILE A 16 3.20 -14.50 -9.40
C ILE A 16 2.83 -13.39 -10.38
N ILE A 17 3.76 -12.49 -10.67
CA ILE A 17 3.54 -11.34 -11.57
C ILE A 17 3.11 -11.84 -12.95
N ALA A 18 2.13 -11.16 -13.55
CA ALA A 18 1.53 -11.47 -14.86
C ALA A 18 0.72 -12.77 -14.94
N GLU A 19 0.84 -13.68 -13.97
CA GLU A 19 -0.02 -14.86 -13.86
C GLU A 19 -1.18 -14.60 -12.88
N ASP A 20 -0.87 -14.38 -11.60
CA ASP A 20 -1.85 -14.08 -10.55
C ASP A 20 -1.85 -12.59 -10.20
N PHE A 21 -0.68 -11.97 -10.11
CA PHE A 21 -0.53 -10.56 -9.73
C PHE A 21 -0.57 -9.68 -10.99
N THR A 22 -1.79 -9.37 -11.41
CA THR A 22 -2.10 -8.56 -12.59
C THR A 22 -2.68 -7.20 -12.19
N PHE A 23 -2.66 -6.24 -13.10
CA PHE A 23 -3.27 -4.93 -12.86
C PHE A 23 -4.76 -5.03 -12.50
N ASP A 24 -5.50 -5.94 -13.12
CA ASP A 24 -6.92 -6.11 -12.85
C ASP A 24 -7.16 -6.67 -11.45
N ASN A 25 -6.35 -7.63 -11.00
CA ASN A 25 -6.47 -8.18 -9.65
C ASN A 25 -6.06 -7.15 -8.58
N VAL A 26 -5.03 -6.33 -8.82
CA VAL A 26 -4.66 -5.20 -7.95
C VAL A 26 -5.80 -4.19 -7.84
N ARG A 27 -6.44 -3.86 -8.97
CA ARG A 27 -7.58 -2.94 -9.01
C ARG A 27 -8.80 -3.48 -8.27
N ILE A 28 -9.08 -4.77 -8.39
CA ILE A 28 -10.14 -5.45 -7.61
C ILE A 28 -9.83 -5.37 -6.11
N CYS A 29 -8.59 -5.64 -5.69
CA CYS A 29 -8.17 -5.50 -4.30
C CYS A 29 -8.36 -4.05 -3.80
N ALA A 30 -7.92 -3.07 -4.59
CA ALA A 30 -8.05 -1.65 -4.26
C ALA A 30 -9.52 -1.21 -4.16
N GLN A 31 -10.41 -1.74 -5.01
CA GLN A 31 -11.84 -1.47 -4.94
C GLN A 31 -12.44 -2.06 -3.65
N GLY A 32 -12.09 -3.29 -3.28
CA GLY A 32 -12.53 -3.90 -2.02
C GLY A 32 -12.09 -3.11 -0.78
N VAL A 33 -10.86 -2.57 -0.80
CA VAL A 33 -10.37 -1.64 0.23
C VAL A 33 -11.15 -0.32 0.22
N ALA A 34 -11.40 0.28 -0.95
CA ALA A 34 -12.18 1.52 -1.05
C ALA A 34 -13.61 1.35 -0.52
N ASP A 35 -14.24 0.21 -0.81
CA ASP A 35 -15.58 -0.11 -0.31
C ASP A 35 -15.56 -0.30 1.22
N TYR A 36 -14.55 -0.98 1.77
CA TYR A 36 -14.36 -1.10 3.22
C TYR A 36 -14.22 0.28 3.89
N VAL A 37 -13.36 1.15 3.35
CA VAL A 37 -13.14 2.51 3.87
C VAL A 37 -14.44 3.32 3.86
N LYS A 38 -15.24 3.21 2.79
CA LYS A 38 -16.53 3.92 2.67
C LYS A 38 -17.59 3.38 3.61
N GLN A 39 -17.74 2.06 3.69
CA GLN A 39 -18.72 1.39 4.57
C GLN A 39 -18.47 1.74 6.04
N ASN A 40 -17.22 2.00 6.41
CA ASN A 40 -16.83 2.35 7.78
C ASN A 40 -16.75 3.87 8.01
N GLY A 41 -17.17 4.72 7.05
CA GLY A 41 -17.19 6.18 7.22
C GLY A 41 -15.81 6.83 7.28
N LEU A 42 -14.78 6.21 6.69
CA LEU A 42 -13.38 6.63 6.78
C LEU A 42 -12.88 7.40 5.56
N SER A 43 -13.74 7.66 4.56
CA SER A 43 -13.37 8.24 3.26
C SER A 43 -12.59 9.56 3.37
N GLU A 44 -13.02 10.45 4.28
CA GLU A 44 -12.42 11.78 4.48
C GLU A 44 -10.97 11.72 4.99
N ARG A 45 -10.57 10.58 5.57
CA ARG A 45 -9.20 10.38 6.07
C ARG A 45 -8.22 10.01 4.96
N GLY A 46 -8.70 9.56 3.80
CA GLY A 46 -7.84 9.11 2.70
C GLY A 46 -7.03 7.84 3.03
N LEU A 47 -6.15 7.46 2.11
CA LEU A 47 -5.24 6.31 2.24
C LEU A 47 -3.79 6.70 1.91
N VAL A 48 -2.84 6.02 2.54
CA VAL A 48 -1.44 6.05 2.10
C VAL A 48 -1.21 4.86 1.18
N ILE A 49 -0.49 5.03 0.07
CA ILE A 49 -0.11 3.92 -0.81
C ILE A 49 1.40 3.93 -1.02
N GLY A 50 2.06 2.86 -0.63
CA GLY A 50 3.50 2.67 -0.80
C GLY A 50 3.83 1.39 -1.55
N TYR A 51 5.08 1.24 -1.96
CA TYR A 51 5.54 0.10 -2.75
C TYR A 51 7.03 -0.19 -2.54
N ASP A 52 7.46 -1.40 -2.89
CA ASP A 52 8.88 -1.79 -2.88
C ASP A 52 9.52 -1.76 -4.27
N THR A 53 10.75 -2.24 -4.38
CA THR A 53 11.57 -2.22 -5.60
C THR A 53 11.29 -3.36 -6.58
N ARG A 54 10.24 -4.17 -6.36
CA ARG A 54 9.90 -5.28 -7.27
C ARG A 54 9.44 -4.75 -8.63
N PHE A 55 9.53 -5.62 -9.63
CA PHE A 55 9.10 -5.29 -10.99
C PHE A 55 7.66 -4.75 -11.00
N ALA A 56 7.49 -3.58 -11.63
CA ALA A 56 6.23 -2.85 -11.77
C ALA A 56 5.50 -2.50 -10.45
N SER A 57 6.16 -2.58 -9.29
CA SER A 57 5.55 -2.21 -7.99
C SER A 57 5.03 -0.77 -7.97
N GLU A 58 5.75 0.16 -8.61
CA GLU A 58 5.32 1.56 -8.79
C GLU A 58 4.02 1.64 -9.61
N ASP A 59 3.96 0.96 -10.76
CA ASP A 59 2.79 0.95 -11.63
C ASP A 59 1.57 0.30 -10.97
N PHE A 60 1.79 -0.77 -10.20
CA PHE A 60 0.72 -1.42 -9.43
C PHE A 60 0.20 -0.50 -8.30
N ALA A 61 1.09 0.26 -7.65
CA ALA A 61 0.69 1.24 -6.65
C ALA A 61 -0.11 2.38 -7.27
N ALA A 62 0.32 2.89 -8.43
CA ALA A 62 -0.45 3.86 -9.20
C ALA A 62 -1.83 3.30 -9.60
N ALA A 63 -1.91 2.06 -10.10
CA ALA A 63 -3.19 1.43 -10.45
C ALA A 63 -4.14 1.28 -9.25
N ALA A 64 -3.62 0.99 -8.06
CA ALA A 64 -4.41 0.99 -6.83
C ALA A 64 -4.89 2.41 -6.47
N ALA A 65 -4.01 3.41 -6.58
CA ALA A 65 -4.35 4.81 -6.32
C ALA A 65 -5.44 5.35 -7.26
N GLU A 66 -5.40 5.01 -8.54
CA GLU A 66 -6.44 5.35 -9.53
C GLU A 66 -7.83 4.84 -9.13
N VAL A 67 -7.89 3.64 -8.52
CA VAL A 67 -9.15 3.04 -8.07
C VAL A 67 -9.67 3.74 -6.82
N VAL A 68 -8.80 3.97 -5.84
CA VAL A 68 -9.16 4.68 -4.60
C VAL A 68 -9.64 6.11 -4.93
N ALA A 69 -8.92 6.83 -5.78
CA ALA A 69 -9.32 8.16 -6.26
C ALA A 69 -10.62 8.12 -7.09
N GLY A 70 -10.82 7.07 -7.91
CA GLY A 70 -12.08 6.83 -8.63
C GLY A 70 -13.29 6.65 -7.71
N ASN A 71 -13.06 6.31 -6.44
CA ASN A 71 -14.08 6.24 -5.39
C ASN A 71 -14.22 7.54 -4.57
N ASN A 72 -13.55 8.61 -5.00
CA ASN A 72 -13.52 9.92 -4.35
C ASN A 72 -12.90 9.89 -2.93
N ILE A 73 -11.87 9.07 -2.76
CA ILE A 73 -11.06 8.96 -1.54
C ILE A 73 -9.68 9.53 -1.86
N LYS A 74 -9.16 10.42 -0.99
CA LYS A 74 -7.82 11.00 -1.17
C LYS A 74 -6.71 9.96 -0.99
N VAL A 75 -5.61 10.12 -1.72
CA VAL A 75 -4.47 9.22 -1.66
C VAL A 75 -3.16 9.99 -1.52
N HIS A 76 -2.40 9.66 -0.49
CA HIS A 76 -0.98 9.99 -0.40
C HIS A 76 -0.16 8.86 -1.02
N LEU A 77 0.26 9.02 -2.28
CA LEU A 77 1.06 8.03 -3.00
C LEU A 77 2.55 8.29 -2.73
N CYS A 78 3.27 7.30 -2.22
CA CYS A 78 4.71 7.44 -1.98
C CYS A 78 5.46 7.76 -3.28
N LEU A 79 6.29 8.80 -3.26
CA LEU A 79 7.02 9.28 -4.45
C LEU A 79 8.09 8.29 -4.96
N LYS A 80 8.58 7.41 -4.08
CA LYS A 80 9.66 6.46 -4.34
C LYS A 80 9.41 5.15 -3.58
N PRO A 81 10.12 4.04 -3.91
CA PRO A 81 10.10 2.84 -3.10
C PRO A 81 10.28 3.17 -1.62
N THR A 82 9.36 2.67 -0.79
CA THR A 82 9.26 3.07 0.61
C THR A 82 9.15 1.83 1.50
N PRO A 83 10.02 1.65 2.51
CA PRO A 83 9.94 0.49 3.39
C PRO A 83 8.59 0.40 4.11
N THR A 84 8.07 -0.82 4.25
CA THR A 84 6.84 -1.08 5.02
C THR A 84 6.76 -0.35 6.37
N PRO A 85 7.79 -0.32 7.25
CA PRO A 85 7.69 0.42 8.51
C PRO A 85 7.55 1.94 8.33
N VAL A 86 8.09 2.51 7.24
CA VAL A 86 7.94 3.93 6.91
C VAL A 86 6.50 4.23 6.47
N VAL A 87 5.91 3.37 5.63
CA VAL A 87 4.48 3.49 5.26
C VAL A 87 3.58 3.33 6.48
N SER A 88 3.85 2.32 7.32
CA SER A 88 3.15 2.10 8.59
C SER A 88 3.19 3.31 9.51
N PHE A 89 4.36 3.94 9.67
CA PHE A 89 4.49 5.20 10.43
C PHE A 89 3.68 6.35 9.81
N THR A 90 3.61 6.39 8.48
CA THR A 90 2.97 7.48 7.74
C THR A 90 1.46 7.53 8.00
N VAL A 91 0.80 6.37 8.18
CA VAL A 91 -0.65 6.29 8.40
C VAL A 91 -1.13 7.17 9.59
N PRO A 92 -0.64 6.97 10.83
CA PRO A 92 -1.04 7.83 11.94
C PRO A 92 -0.50 9.26 11.79
N ALA A 93 0.66 9.46 11.15
CA ALA A 93 1.22 10.80 10.91
C ALA A 93 0.36 11.67 9.98
N THR A 94 -0.33 11.06 9.00
CA THR A 94 -1.29 11.74 8.10
C THR A 94 -2.74 11.57 8.53
N LYS A 95 -3.00 10.84 9.63
CA LYS A 95 -4.34 10.45 10.10
C LYS A 95 -5.14 9.68 9.05
N ALA A 96 -4.47 8.96 8.16
CA ALA A 96 -5.11 8.19 7.09
C ALA A 96 -6.00 7.06 7.64
N ALA A 97 -6.94 6.58 6.81
CA ALA A 97 -7.80 5.44 7.13
C ALA A 97 -7.04 4.10 7.18
N GLY A 98 -5.84 4.08 6.60
CA GLY A 98 -5.00 2.89 6.47
C GLY A 98 -3.97 3.09 5.38
N ALA A 99 -3.32 1.99 4.99
CA ALA A 99 -2.43 1.98 3.84
C ALA A 99 -2.56 0.74 2.97
N ILE A 100 -2.36 0.92 1.67
CA ILE A 100 -2.05 -0.17 0.74
C ILE A 100 -0.54 -0.23 0.55
N ILE A 101 0.06 -1.41 0.62
CA ILE A 101 1.49 -1.60 0.38
C ILE A 101 1.69 -2.68 -0.68
N ILE A 102 2.33 -2.30 -1.79
CA ILE A 102 2.68 -3.22 -2.87
C ILE A 102 4.06 -3.83 -2.60
N THR A 103 4.07 -5.08 -2.12
CA THR A 103 5.29 -5.84 -1.82
C THR A 103 4.98 -7.30 -1.52
N ALA A 104 5.82 -8.22 -2.02
CA ALA A 104 5.85 -9.61 -1.56
C ALA A 104 6.95 -9.90 -0.52
N SER A 105 7.50 -8.87 0.13
CA SER A 105 8.53 -8.97 1.17
C SER A 105 9.78 -9.73 0.68
N HIS A 106 10.02 -10.95 1.15
CA HIS A 106 11.19 -11.77 0.84
C HIS A 106 10.90 -12.89 -0.18
N ASN A 107 9.70 -12.92 -0.78
CA ASN A 107 9.40 -13.87 -1.85
C ASN A 107 10.36 -13.66 -3.04
N PRO A 108 10.53 -14.68 -3.91
CA PRO A 108 11.31 -14.54 -5.14
C PRO A 108 10.89 -13.33 -5.98
N GLY A 109 11.80 -12.79 -6.80
CA GLY A 109 11.58 -11.57 -7.58
C GLY A 109 10.40 -11.63 -8.57
N SER A 110 9.98 -12.83 -8.96
CA SER A 110 8.80 -13.07 -9.80
C SER A 110 7.46 -12.87 -9.09
N TRP A 111 7.46 -12.69 -7.76
CA TRP A 111 6.26 -12.48 -6.96
C TRP A 111 6.05 -11.00 -6.64
N ASN A 112 4.79 -10.60 -6.51
CA ASN A 112 4.43 -9.35 -5.86
C ASN A 112 3.24 -9.58 -4.90
N GLY A 113 2.88 -8.55 -4.13
CA GLY A 113 1.88 -8.68 -3.09
C GLY A 113 1.15 -7.38 -2.81
N PHE A 114 -0.04 -7.50 -2.22
CA PHE A 114 -0.91 -6.41 -1.84
C PHE A 114 -1.23 -6.57 -0.36
N LYS A 115 -0.86 -5.58 0.45
CA LYS A 115 -1.12 -5.56 1.90
C LYS A 115 -2.04 -4.42 2.26
N TYR A 116 -2.81 -4.60 3.33
CA TYR A 116 -3.54 -3.52 3.98
C TYR A 116 -3.04 -3.31 5.41
N LYS A 117 -2.77 -2.05 5.78
CA LYS A 117 -2.49 -1.62 7.16
C LYS A 117 -3.69 -0.83 7.68
N SER A 118 -4.05 -1.03 8.94
CA SER A 118 -5.15 -0.31 9.58
C SER A 118 -4.78 1.15 9.89
N GLN A 119 -5.71 1.89 10.49
CA GLN A 119 -5.56 3.29 10.89
C GLN A 119 -4.40 3.53 11.87
N GLU A 120 -4.02 2.49 12.62
CA GLU A 120 -2.91 2.48 13.58
C GLU A 120 -1.56 2.24 12.88
N GLY A 121 -1.55 2.00 11.56
CA GLY A 121 -0.36 1.63 10.80
C GLY A 121 0.08 0.18 11.00
N THR A 122 -0.66 -0.61 11.77
CA THR A 122 -0.35 -2.02 12.07
C THR A 122 -0.97 -2.95 11.02
N SER A 123 -0.58 -4.23 11.03
CA SER A 123 -1.27 -5.23 10.23
C SER A 123 -2.74 -5.27 10.62
N ALA A 124 -3.61 -5.27 9.61
CA ALA A 124 -5.05 -5.23 9.85
C ALA A 124 -5.53 -6.52 10.57
N PRO A 125 -6.37 -6.40 11.62
CA PRO A 125 -7.01 -7.55 12.26
C PRO A 125 -7.83 -8.38 11.27
N ASN A 126 -8.08 -9.64 11.62
CA ASN A 126 -8.80 -10.58 10.77
C ASN A 126 -10.20 -10.08 10.42
N GLU A 127 -10.85 -9.32 11.30
CA GLU A 127 -12.18 -8.75 11.10
C GLU A 127 -12.17 -7.72 9.96
N ILE A 128 -11.11 -6.93 9.84
CA ILE A 128 -10.93 -5.96 8.73
C ILE A 128 -10.62 -6.71 7.44
N ILE A 129 -9.70 -7.67 7.49
CA ILE A 129 -9.32 -8.48 6.33
C ILE A 129 -10.54 -9.23 5.77
N SER A 130 -11.36 -9.83 6.63
CA SER A 130 -12.56 -10.56 6.22
C SER A 130 -13.59 -9.66 5.52
N GLN A 131 -13.72 -8.39 5.93
CA GLN A 131 -14.58 -7.42 5.25
C GLN A 131 -14.05 -7.07 3.86
N ILE A 132 -12.75 -6.82 3.75
CA ILE A 132 -12.10 -6.53 2.47
C ILE A 132 -12.24 -7.72 1.52
N GLU A 133 -11.97 -8.95 1.99
CA GLU A 133 -12.13 -10.18 1.21
C GLU A 133 -13.58 -10.39 0.77
N LYS A 134 -14.56 -10.11 1.65
CA LYS A 134 -15.98 -10.19 1.29
C LYS A 134 -16.32 -9.20 0.16
N ASN A 135 -15.83 -7.96 0.24
CA ASN A 135 -16.03 -6.96 -0.81
C ASN A 135 -15.38 -7.41 -2.13
N ILE A 136 -14.15 -7.95 -2.07
CA ILE A 136 -13.46 -8.52 -3.24
C ILE A 136 -14.25 -9.68 -3.85
N TYR A 137 -14.74 -10.60 -3.02
CA TYR A 137 -15.51 -11.74 -3.47
C TYR A 137 -16.76 -11.31 -4.23
N GLN A 138 -17.53 -10.37 -3.68
CA GLN A 138 -18.74 -9.82 -4.33
C GLN A 138 -18.44 -9.20 -5.70
N LEU A 139 -17.29 -8.53 -5.87
CA LEU A 139 -16.86 -7.99 -7.17
C LEU A 139 -16.56 -9.09 -8.21
N THR A 140 -16.27 -10.31 -7.77
CA THR A 140 -15.87 -11.42 -8.64
C THR A 140 -16.97 -12.45 -8.93
N THR A 141 -17.98 -12.59 -8.06
CA THR A 141 -19.01 -13.64 -8.19
C THR A 141 -20.40 -13.13 -8.56
N ASP A 142 -20.78 -11.94 -8.10
CA ASP A 142 -22.16 -11.48 -8.22
C ASP A 142 -22.35 -10.73 -9.55
N SER A 143 -22.39 -11.47 -10.65
CA SER A 143 -22.88 -11.02 -11.95
C SER A 143 -22.24 -9.74 -12.53
N TYR A 144 -20.95 -9.47 -12.33
CA TYR A 144 -20.21 -8.37 -13.02
C TYR A 144 -20.84 -6.95 -12.92
N GLN A 145 -21.86 -6.73 -12.08
CA GLN A 145 -22.61 -5.46 -12.05
C GLN A 145 -21.87 -4.35 -11.30
N LEU A 146 -20.95 -4.70 -10.40
CA LEU A 146 -20.10 -3.74 -9.70
C LEU A 146 -18.80 -3.53 -10.47
N SER A 147 -18.72 -2.42 -11.19
CA SER A 147 -17.52 -2.01 -11.91
C SER A 147 -16.50 -1.42 -10.95
N VAL A 148 -15.24 -1.85 -11.06
CA VAL A 148 -14.09 -1.14 -10.48
C VAL A 148 -14.11 0.31 -10.98
N LYS A 149 -14.27 1.27 -10.06
CA LYS A 149 -14.23 2.69 -10.40
C LYS A 149 -12.79 3.12 -10.57
N ARG A 150 -12.49 3.89 -11.61
CA ARG A 150 -11.13 4.36 -11.90
C ARG A 150 -11.13 5.82 -12.31
N LEU A 151 -10.17 6.55 -11.79
CA LEU A 151 -9.79 7.87 -12.28
C LEU A 151 -8.32 7.81 -12.68
N ALA A 152 -8.02 8.10 -13.95
CA ALA A 152 -6.65 8.10 -14.46
C ALA A 152 -5.74 8.98 -13.60
N LEU A 153 -4.50 8.54 -13.37
CA LEU A 153 -3.55 9.19 -12.45
C LEU A 153 -3.41 10.70 -12.72
N ASP A 154 -3.24 11.10 -13.98
CA ASP A 154 -3.08 12.52 -14.35
C ASP A 154 -4.32 13.37 -14.00
N LYS A 155 -5.52 12.81 -14.16
CA LYS A 155 -6.78 13.46 -13.80
C LYS A 155 -6.97 13.49 -12.29
N ALA A 156 -6.56 12.45 -11.58
CA ALA A 156 -6.65 12.37 -10.13
C ALA A 156 -5.70 13.37 -9.44
N LEU A 157 -4.48 13.52 -9.96
CA LEU A 157 -3.51 14.55 -9.55
C LEU A 157 -4.08 15.97 -9.79
N LYS A 158 -4.62 16.24 -10.99
CA LYS A 158 -5.26 17.53 -11.32
C LYS A 158 -6.46 17.87 -10.42
N LYS A 159 -7.16 16.85 -9.90
CA LYS A 159 -8.29 17.00 -8.98
C LYS A 159 -7.88 16.99 -7.51
N GLU A 160 -6.58 16.92 -7.21
CA GLU A 160 -6.06 16.83 -5.83
C GLU A 160 -6.65 15.66 -5.03
N LEU A 161 -7.03 14.58 -5.74
CA LEU A 161 -7.44 13.32 -5.15
C LEU A 161 -6.24 12.39 -4.91
N ILE A 162 -5.15 12.62 -5.62
CA ILE A 162 -3.86 11.98 -5.38
C ILE A 162 -2.84 13.09 -5.20
N ASP A 163 -1.97 12.94 -4.21
CA ASP A 163 -0.74 13.71 -4.05
C ASP A 163 0.45 12.77 -3.85
N TYR A 164 1.62 13.21 -4.28
CA TYR A 164 2.86 12.49 -4.01
C TYR A 164 3.41 12.89 -2.64
N LEU A 165 3.80 11.89 -1.85
CA LEU A 165 4.34 12.06 -0.51
C LEU A 165 5.74 11.44 -0.41
N ASP A 166 6.70 12.21 0.12
CA ASP A 166 7.96 11.66 0.64
C ASP A 166 7.87 11.53 2.17
N PRO A 167 7.72 10.31 2.71
CA PRO A 167 7.61 10.09 4.15
C PRO A 167 8.97 10.05 4.86
N SER A 168 10.10 10.07 4.13
CA SER A 168 11.44 9.94 4.73
C SER A 168 11.76 11.06 5.74
N PRO A 169 11.54 12.36 5.45
CA PRO A 169 11.86 13.42 6.41
C PRO A 169 11.13 13.34 7.77
N PRO A 170 9.79 13.18 7.84
CA PRO A 170 9.12 13.01 9.12
C PRO A 170 9.50 11.70 9.83
N TYR A 171 9.76 10.63 9.09
CA TYR A 171 10.21 9.35 9.67
C TYR A 171 11.58 9.48 10.33
N PHE A 172 12.57 10.09 9.67
CA PHE A 172 13.90 10.30 10.26
C PHE A 172 13.86 11.21 11.49
N ARG A 173 13.01 12.25 11.49
CA ARG A 173 12.78 13.08 12.69
C ARG A 173 12.19 12.28 13.85
N HIS A 174 11.37 11.27 13.56
CA HIS A 174 10.84 10.39 14.60
C HIS A 174 11.91 9.42 15.10
N LEU A 175 12.69 8.80 14.20
CA LEU A 175 13.79 7.90 14.58
C LEU A 175 14.83 8.57 15.47
N ALA A 176 15.17 9.84 15.22
CA ALA A 176 16.10 10.60 16.05
C ALA A 176 15.63 10.80 17.51
N LYS A 177 14.35 10.53 17.81
CA LYS A 177 13.81 10.52 19.19
C LYS A 177 13.90 9.15 19.86
N LEU A 178 14.09 8.08 19.08
CA LEU A 178 14.13 6.70 19.55
C LEU A 178 15.56 6.17 19.66
N ILE A 179 16.46 6.69 18.83
CA ILE A 179 17.84 6.24 18.70
C ILE A 179 18.76 7.46 18.84
N ASP A 180 19.77 7.37 19.71
CA ASP A 180 20.81 8.39 19.82
C ASP A 180 21.83 8.24 18.68
N VAL A 181 21.49 8.83 17.54
CA VAL A 181 22.33 8.81 16.33
C VAL A 181 23.64 9.59 16.55
N GLU A 182 23.65 10.59 17.42
CA GLU A 182 24.86 11.36 17.73
C GLU A 182 25.85 10.52 18.52
N GLU A 183 25.38 9.75 19.49
CA GLU A 183 26.24 8.83 20.24
C GLU A 183 26.80 7.73 19.32
N LEU A 184 25.97 7.12 18.47
CA LEU A 184 26.45 6.14 17.48
C LEU A 184 27.54 6.72 16.55
N ARG A 185 27.42 8.01 16.18
CA ARG A 185 28.42 8.70 15.36
C ARG A 185 29.74 8.89 16.11
N LYS A 186 29.72 9.19 17.42
CA LYS A 186 30.93 9.34 18.24
C LYS A 186 31.73 8.05 18.37
N GLN A 187 31.07 6.89 18.35
CA GLN A 187 31.71 5.58 18.46
C GLN A 187 32.58 5.22 17.23
N LYS A 188 32.50 5.98 16.12
CA LYS A 188 33.29 5.76 14.90
C LYS A 188 33.23 4.31 14.39
N LEU A 189 32.06 3.69 14.51
CA LEU A 189 31.83 2.31 14.08
C LEU A 189 32.05 2.19 12.56
N LYS A 190 32.64 1.08 12.13
CA LYS A 190 32.67 0.68 10.73
C LYS A 190 31.41 -0.12 10.43
N VAL A 191 30.44 0.51 9.78
CA VAL A 191 29.14 -0.09 9.46
C VAL A 191 29.11 -0.40 7.96
N ILE A 192 28.72 -1.63 7.62
CA ILE A 192 28.43 -2.05 6.24
C ILE A 192 26.94 -2.34 6.18
N VAL A 193 26.27 -1.79 5.16
CA VAL A 193 24.86 -2.04 4.87
C VAL A 193 24.77 -2.51 3.43
N ASP A 194 24.28 -3.74 3.24
CA ASP A 194 23.81 -4.21 1.93
C ASP A 194 22.28 -4.08 1.91
N PRO A 195 21.71 -3.15 1.13
CA PRO A 195 20.27 -2.98 1.08
C PRO A 195 19.56 -4.11 0.31
N MET A 196 20.30 -5.02 -0.33
CA MET A 196 19.79 -6.16 -1.10
C MET A 196 18.73 -5.75 -2.15
N TYR A 197 18.98 -4.62 -2.83
CA TYR A 197 18.04 -3.97 -3.76
C TYR A 197 16.68 -3.62 -3.13
N GLY A 198 16.55 -3.61 -1.81
CA GLY A 198 15.31 -3.36 -1.09
C GLY A 198 14.92 -1.87 -1.06
N ALA A 199 13.70 -1.63 -0.60
CA ALA A 199 13.11 -0.28 -0.52
C ALA A 199 13.82 0.68 0.46
N GLY A 200 14.74 0.18 1.30
CA GLY A 200 15.55 1.00 2.21
C GLY A 200 16.90 1.45 1.63
N SER A 201 17.10 1.32 0.32
CA SER A 201 18.37 1.62 -0.36
C SER A 201 18.68 3.10 -0.54
N GLY A 202 17.74 4.03 -0.26
CA GLY A 202 17.93 5.48 -0.40
C GLY A 202 16.94 6.32 0.38
#